data_AF-A4G676-F1
#
_entry.id   AF-A4G676-F1
#
_cell.length_a   1.000
_cell.length_b   1.000
_cell.length_c   1.000
_cell.angle_alpha   90.00
_cell.angle_beta   90.00
_cell.angle_gamma   90.00
#
_symmetry.space_group_name_H-M   'P 1'
#
loop_
_entity.id
_entity.type
_entity.pdbx_description
1 polymer ?
#
loop_
_entity_poly.entity_id
_entity_poly.type
_entity_poly.pdbx_seq_one_letter_code
_entity_poly.pdbx_strand_id
1 'polypeptide(L)'
;MKIKKKQPEFFTSSEKKLKRFMQKFSLFLRDKLVDRLTFSMKIYRRGVSEPTTFSIQSERNVDGNWNKFSLGDQKSGAPQSRETLKEQLASIKERVRKYIVDNAMEVGWTECEALIKEKLKSGLSAEDIEYQIELPIYAIAAYGYEAHFYAPIMATTYAIEGAEAFAKNDLYRLSHCVDRGLHWSNPDMFVPNPKDRFTERASEGGNGKARRYELIKDNVAELLMKRAPVEGWASTSAAIKTIVDELIDCHFSFVEECGLTPENLPRSIGEWIQVDPKRFPHRIKFDI
;
A
#
# COMPACT_ATOMS: atom_id res chain seq x y z
N MET A 1 -7.59 -4.42 16.81
CA MET A 1 -6.81 -3.23 17.21
C MET A 1 -6.16 -2.62 15.96
N LYS A 2 -6.59 -1.44 15.50
CA LYS A 2 -6.03 -0.78 14.30
C LYS A 2 -4.65 -0.21 14.65
N ILE A 3 -3.59 -0.89 14.23
CA ILE A 3 -2.22 -0.34 14.30
C ILE A 3 -2.15 0.83 13.30
N LYS A 4 -2.36 2.06 13.79
CA LYS A 4 -2.06 3.28 13.03
C LYS A 4 -0.54 3.32 12.83
N LYS A 5 -0.08 2.91 11.64
CA LYS A 5 1.32 3.09 11.25
C LYS A 5 1.61 4.60 11.20
N LYS A 6 2.51 5.10 12.05
CA LYS A 6 3.04 6.48 11.93
C LYS A 6 3.76 6.58 10.59
N GLN A 7 3.24 7.40 9.68
CA GLN A 7 3.98 7.83 8.49
C GLN A 7 5.31 8.47 8.93
N PRO A 8 6.41 8.29 8.16
CA PRO A 8 7.66 8.99 8.40
C PRO A 8 7.41 10.51 8.48
N GLU A 9 7.98 11.20 9.47
CA GLU A 9 7.68 12.62 9.72
C GLU A 9 7.95 13.54 8.52
N PHE A 10 8.93 13.20 7.70
CA PHE A 10 9.20 13.88 6.42
C PHE A 10 8.02 13.77 5.44
N PHE A 11 7.38 12.60 5.39
CA PHE A 11 6.21 12.35 4.55
C PHE A 11 5.03 13.16 5.07
N THR A 12 4.80 13.14 6.39
CA THR A 12 3.72 13.90 7.04
C THR A 12 3.90 15.42 6.89
N SER A 13 5.13 15.92 6.94
CA SER A 13 5.46 17.34 6.75
C SER A 13 5.30 17.77 5.29
N SER A 14 5.80 16.96 4.35
CA SER A 14 5.67 17.22 2.91
C SER A 14 4.22 17.08 2.44
N GLU A 15 3.48 16.10 2.95
CA GLU A 15 2.05 15.92 2.70
C GLU A 15 1.23 17.08 3.26
N LYS A 16 1.53 17.58 4.46
CA LYS A 16 0.88 18.79 5.00
C LYS A 16 1.15 20.03 4.14
N LYS A 17 2.39 20.20 3.66
CA LYS A 17 2.76 21.31 2.77
C LYS A 17 2.06 21.20 1.42
N LEU A 18 2.03 20.00 0.83
CA LEU A 18 1.33 19.71 -0.41
C LEU A 18 -0.18 19.90 -0.26
N LYS A 19 -0.79 19.41 0.83
CA LYS A 19 -2.21 19.64 1.13
C LYS A 19 -2.54 21.12 1.26
N ARG A 20 -1.70 21.91 1.96
CA ARG A 20 -1.86 23.37 2.04
C ARG A 20 -1.72 24.04 0.68
N PHE A 21 -0.76 23.60 -0.14
CA PHE A 21 -0.59 24.07 -1.51
C PHE A 21 -1.83 23.75 -2.34
N MET A 22 -2.29 22.49 -2.35
CA MET A 22 -3.48 22.04 -3.08
C MET A 22 -4.75 22.75 -2.61
N GLN A 23 -4.88 23.04 -1.31
CA GLN A 23 -6.01 23.81 -0.79
C GLN A 23 -5.99 25.25 -1.32
N LYS A 24 -4.85 25.93 -1.27
CA LYS A 24 -4.70 27.28 -1.82
C LYS A 24 -4.88 27.29 -3.34
N PHE A 25 -4.35 26.28 -4.01
CA PHE A 25 -4.50 26.07 -5.44
C PHE A 25 -5.98 25.85 -5.80
N SER A 26 -6.72 25.06 -5.03
CA SER A 26 -8.16 24.88 -5.24
C SER A 26 -8.97 26.16 -5.05
N LEU A 27 -8.57 27.02 -4.11
CA LEU A 27 -9.19 28.34 -3.92
C LEU A 27 -8.87 29.28 -5.08
N PHE A 28 -7.62 29.27 -5.56
CA PHE A 28 -7.21 29.98 -6.76
C PHE A 28 -8.00 29.52 -8.00
N LEU A 29 -8.24 28.22 -8.14
CA LEU A 29 -9.07 27.65 -9.21
C LEU A 29 -10.57 27.93 -9.05
N ARG A 30 -11.04 28.50 -7.94
CA ARG A 30 -12.42 28.99 -7.79
C ARG A 30 -12.57 30.45 -8.19
N ASP A 31 -11.47 31.16 -8.37
CA ASP A 31 -11.50 32.53 -8.87
C ASP A 31 -12.00 32.52 -10.33
N LYS A 32 -13.09 33.26 -10.57
CA LYS A 32 -13.72 33.37 -11.89
C LYS A 32 -12.90 34.22 -12.86
N LEU A 33 -11.92 34.96 -12.37
CA LEU A 33 -10.98 35.74 -13.17
C LEU A 33 -9.86 34.87 -13.77
N VAL A 34 -9.70 33.63 -13.29
CA VAL A 34 -8.72 32.68 -13.83
C VAL A 34 -9.42 31.82 -14.90
N ASP A 35 -9.03 32.01 -16.15
CA ASP A 35 -9.58 31.36 -17.34
C ASP A 35 -8.72 30.21 -17.88
N ARG A 36 -7.40 30.26 -17.65
CA ARG A 36 -6.42 29.24 -18.06
C ARG A 36 -5.50 28.84 -16.92
N LEU A 37 -5.20 27.55 -16.84
CA LEU A 37 -4.24 26.96 -15.91
C LEU A 37 -3.18 26.15 -16.68
N THR A 38 -1.91 26.41 -16.37
CA THR A 38 -0.79 25.55 -16.73
C THR A 38 -0.01 25.18 -15.47
N PHE A 39 0.12 23.89 -15.20
CA PHE A 39 0.90 23.35 -14.09
C PHE A 39 1.95 22.39 -14.62
N SER A 40 3.20 22.53 -14.15
CA SER A 40 4.30 21.64 -14.49
C SER A 40 5.05 21.24 -13.22
N MET A 41 5.28 19.95 -13.03
CA MET A 41 6.00 19.40 -11.88
C MET A 41 7.10 18.47 -12.36
N LYS A 42 8.31 18.66 -11.84
CA LYS A 42 9.46 17.78 -12.06
C LYS A 42 9.81 17.06 -10.76
N ILE A 43 9.85 15.73 -10.80
CA ILE A 43 10.18 14.91 -9.63
C ILE A 43 11.55 14.27 -9.86
N TYR A 44 12.49 14.56 -8.97
CA TYR A 44 13.82 13.96 -8.97
C TYR A 44 13.87 12.80 -7.98
N ARG A 45 14.38 11.66 -8.42
CA ARG A 45 14.60 10.46 -7.57
C ARG A 45 16.09 10.20 -7.43
N ARG A 46 16.52 9.83 -6.23
CA ARG A 46 17.94 9.52 -5.97
C ARG A 46 18.34 8.30 -6.80
N GLY A 47 19.39 8.43 -7.60
CA GLY A 47 19.87 7.36 -8.50
C GLY A 47 19.25 7.36 -9.91
N VAL A 48 18.34 8.29 -10.22
CA VAL A 48 17.80 8.48 -11.58
C VAL A 48 18.31 9.82 -12.10
N SER A 49 18.94 9.83 -13.27
CA SER A 49 19.56 11.03 -13.87
C SER A 49 18.54 12.03 -14.41
N GLU A 50 17.38 11.55 -14.87
CA GLU A 50 16.35 12.40 -15.46
C GLU A 50 15.11 12.50 -14.55
N PRO A 51 14.53 13.71 -14.37
CA PRO A 51 13.32 13.89 -13.59
C PRO A 51 12.08 13.43 -14.36
N THR A 52 11.15 12.78 -13.65
CA THR A 52 9.81 12.55 -14.20
C THR A 52 9.06 13.89 -14.24
N THR A 53 8.60 14.28 -15.42
CA THR A 53 7.88 15.54 -15.63
C THR A 53 6.39 15.27 -15.81
N PHE A 54 5.56 16.03 -15.10
CA PHE A 54 4.09 16.02 -15.21
C PHE A 54 3.64 17.41 -15.61
N SER A 55 2.88 17.52 -16.70
CA SER A 55 2.24 18.77 -17.10
C SER A 55 0.72 18.60 -17.18
N ILE A 56 0.00 19.61 -16.69
CA ILE A 56 -1.45 19.71 -16.77
C ILE A 56 -1.76 21.07 -17.38
N GLN A 57 -2.61 21.06 -18.40
CA GLN A 57 -3.19 22.26 -18.99
C GLN A 57 -4.71 22.14 -18.92
N SER A 58 -5.37 23.23 -18.53
CA SER A 58 -6.84 23.30 -18.48
C SER A 58 -7.31 24.72 -18.74
N GLU A 59 -8.47 24.83 -19.37
CA GLU A 59 -9.17 26.09 -19.65
C GLU A 59 -10.61 25.99 -19.13
N ARG A 60 -11.19 27.11 -18.73
CA ARG A 60 -12.61 27.17 -18.39
C ARG A 60 -13.46 27.09 -19.65
N ASN A 61 -14.58 26.39 -19.56
CA ASN A 61 -15.63 26.41 -20.57
C ASN A 61 -16.52 27.65 -20.44
N VAL A 62 -17.43 27.80 -21.40
CA VAL A 62 -18.42 28.90 -21.46
C VAL A 62 -19.32 28.99 -20.22
N ASP A 63 -19.54 27.86 -19.52
CA ASP A 63 -20.32 27.79 -18.28
C ASP A 63 -19.49 28.14 -17.03
N GLY A 64 -18.21 28.51 -17.21
CA GLY A 64 -17.29 28.82 -16.13
C GLY A 64 -16.79 27.62 -15.35
N ASN A 65 -16.99 26.39 -15.84
CA ASN A 65 -16.42 25.17 -15.26
C ASN A 65 -15.07 24.85 -15.90
N TRP A 66 -14.16 24.21 -15.16
CA TRP A 66 -12.90 23.74 -15.73
C TRP A 66 -13.17 22.57 -16.70
N ASN A 67 -12.63 22.63 -17.92
CA ASN A 67 -12.57 21.46 -18.79
C ASN A 67 -11.79 20.34 -18.08
N LYS A 68 -12.29 19.11 -18.16
CA LYS A 68 -11.69 17.92 -17.51
C LYS A 68 -10.17 17.93 -17.71
N PHE A 69 -9.44 17.76 -16.61
CA PHE A 69 -7.98 17.81 -16.58
C PHE A 69 -7.41 16.83 -17.62
N SER A 70 -6.91 17.38 -18.71
CA SER A 70 -6.16 16.61 -19.68
C SER A 70 -4.72 16.59 -19.18
N LEU A 71 -4.29 15.45 -18.64
CA LEU A 71 -2.86 15.15 -18.52
C LEU A 71 -2.30 15.25 -19.94
N GLY A 72 -1.50 16.27 -20.17
CA GLY A 72 -1.19 16.77 -21.51
C GLY A 72 -0.40 15.76 -22.32
N ASP A 73 -1.06 15.22 -23.34
CA ASP A 73 -0.52 15.14 -24.70
C ASP A 73 -1.69 15.08 -25.71
N GLN A 74 -2.70 15.94 -25.54
CA GLN A 74 -3.76 16.09 -26.54
C GLN A 74 -3.24 16.97 -27.69
N LYS A 75 -2.55 16.34 -28.63
CA LYS A 75 -2.73 16.74 -30.03
C LYS A 75 -4.17 16.38 -30.38
N SER A 76 -5.04 17.37 -30.39
CA SER A 76 -6.42 17.30 -30.88
C SER A 76 -6.45 17.09 -32.41
N GLY A 77 -5.89 15.96 -32.85
CA GLY A 77 -6.07 15.44 -34.21
C GLY A 77 -7.39 14.67 -34.29
N ALA A 78 -7.86 14.42 -35.51
CA ALA A 78 -8.94 13.46 -35.72
C ALA A 78 -8.59 12.12 -35.02
N PRO A 79 -9.56 11.42 -34.42
CA PRO A 79 -9.30 10.13 -33.78
C PRO A 79 -8.62 9.20 -34.77
N GLN A 80 -7.64 8.44 -34.28
CA GLN A 80 -6.91 7.46 -35.09
C GLN A 80 -7.89 6.46 -35.73
N SER A 81 -7.45 5.77 -36.78
CA SER A 81 -8.30 4.76 -37.43
C SER A 81 -8.78 3.71 -36.42
N ARG A 82 -9.99 3.19 -36.66
CA ARG A 82 -10.63 2.19 -35.79
C ARG A 82 -9.73 0.95 -35.60
N GLU A 83 -9.01 0.56 -36.64
CA GLU A 83 -8.05 -0.54 -36.65
C GLU A 83 -6.87 -0.25 -35.72
N THR A 84 -6.27 0.94 -35.82
CA THR A 84 -5.18 1.37 -34.93
C THR A 84 -5.62 1.35 -33.47
N LEU A 85 -6.79 1.90 -33.17
CA LEU A 85 -7.33 1.93 -31.82
C LEU A 85 -7.61 0.51 -31.28
N LYS A 86 -8.05 -0.41 -32.13
CA LYS A 86 -8.26 -1.82 -31.77
C LYS A 86 -6.94 -2.51 -31.40
N GLU A 87 -5.88 -2.30 -32.19
CA GLU A 87 -4.56 -2.86 -31.94
C GLU A 87 -3.96 -2.32 -30.64
N GLN A 88 -4.08 -1.01 -30.40
CA GLN A 88 -3.63 -0.40 -29.16
C GLN A 88 -4.41 -0.93 -27.95
N LEU A 89 -5.73 -1.09 -28.06
CA LEU A 89 -6.56 -1.69 -27.02
C LEU A 89 -6.13 -3.13 -26.67
N ALA A 90 -5.78 -3.93 -27.69
CA ALA A 90 -5.23 -5.26 -27.50
C ALA A 90 -3.86 -5.21 -26.80
N SER A 91 -3.00 -4.26 -27.17
CA SER A 91 -1.68 -4.10 -26.56
C SER A 91 -1.73 -3.77 -25.06
N ILE A 92 -2.72 -2.97 -24.63
CA ILE A 92 -2.94 -2.66 -23.20
C ILE A 92 -3.21 -3.95 -22.43
N LYS A 93 -4.14 -4.77 -22.92
CA LYS A 93 -4.52 -6.05 -22.29
C LYS A 93 -3.34 -7.01 -22.22
N GLU A 94 -2.55 -7.08 -23.29
CA GLU A 94 -1.38 -7.95 -23.35
C GLU A 94 -0.29 -7.52 -22.34
N ARG A 95 0.00 -6.21 -22.25
CA ARG A 95 0.98 -5.70 -21.29
C ARG A 95 0.59 -5.99 -19.84
N VAL A 96 -0.68 -5.78 -19.50
CA VAL A 96 -1.19 -6.10 -18.17
C VAL A 96 -1.08 -7.61 -17.94
N ARG A 97 -1.55 -8.44 -18.87
CA ARG A 97 -1.53 -9.90 -18.69
C ARG A 97 -0.10 -10.43 -18.54
N LYS A 98 0.83 -9.95 -19.36
CA LYS A 98 2.25 -10.27 -19.25
C LYS A 98 2.79 -9.90 -17.87
N TYR A 99 2.51 -8.70 -17.38
CA TYR A 99 2.95 -8.27 -16.04
C TYR A 99 2.39 -9.15 -14.92
N ILE A 100 1.11 -9.53 -14.98
CA ILE A 100 0.48 -10.40 -13.98
C ILE A 100 1.12 -11.80 -13.98
N VAL A 101 1.34 -12.39 -15.16
CA VAL A 101 1.92 -13.73 -15.31
C VAL A 101 3.40 -13.75 -14.92
N ASP A 102 4.20 -12.80 -15.42
CA ASP A 102 5.64 -12.71 -15.12
C ASP A 102 5.90 -12.57 -13.60
N ASN A 103 4.90 -12.08 -12.85
CA ASN A 103 4.97 -11.90 -11.40
C ASN A 103 4.12 -12.90 -10.59
N ALA A 104 3.52 -13.91 -11.22
CA ALA A 104 2.67 -14.94 -10.58
C ALA A 104 1.55 -14.37 -9.70
N MET A 105 0.78 -13.40 -10.22
CA MET A 105 -0.28 -12.69 -9.50
C MET A 105 -1.70 -13.07 -9.97
N GLU A 106 -1.86 -14.16 -10.71
CA GLU A 106 -3.08 -14.53 -11.43
C GLU A 106 -4.30 -14.72 -10.52
N VAL A 107 -4.10 -15.31 -9.33
CA VAL A 107 -5.19 -15.59 -8.37
C VAL A 107 -5.81 -14.28 -7.88
N GLY A 108 -4.99 -13.39 -7.32
CA GLY A 108 -5.46 -12.07 -6.85
C GLY A 108 -5.96 -11.19 -8.00
N TRP A 109 -5.34 -11.30 -9.18
CA TRP A 109 -5.78 -10.57 -10.37
C TRP A 109 -7.20 -10.94 -10.82
N THR A 110 -7.57 -12.22 -10.73
CA THR A 110 -8.91 -12.69 -11.13
C THR A 110 -10.01 -12.01 -10.31
N GLU A 111 -9.77 -11.84 -8.99
CA GLU A 111 -10.69 -11.13 -8.10
C GLU A 111 -10.78 -9.64 -8.44
N CYS A 112 -9.63 -8.99 -8.71
CA CYS A 112 -9.60 -7.60 -9.14
C CYS A 112 -10.37 -7.38 -10.46
N GLU A 113 -10.18 -8.25 -11.45
CA GLU A 113 -10.87 -8.13 -12.74
C GLU A 113 -12.39 -8.27 -12.60
N ALA A 114 -12.84 -9.18 -11.72
CA ALA A 114 -14.27 -9.34 -11.41
C ALA A 114 -14.85 -8.06 -10.78
N LEU A 115 -14.16 -7.46 -9.82
CA LEU A 115 -14.55 -6.21 -9.16
C LEU A 115 -14.62 -5.04 -10.15
N ILE A 116 -13.65 -4.91 -11.06
CA ILE A 116 -13.67 -3.86 -12.10
C ILE A 116 -14.93 -4.00 -12.96
N LYS A 117 -15.22 -5.21 -13.43
CA LYS A 117 -16.41 -5.48 -14.25
C LYS A 117 -17.70 -5.17 -13.50
N GLU A 118 -17.78 -5.49 -12.21
CA GLU A 118 -18.93 -5.14 -11.37
C GLU A 118 -19.12 -3.62 -11.26
N LYS A 119 -18.03 -2.87 -11.01
CA LYS A 119 -18.09 -1.41 -10.89
C LYS A 119 -18.51 -0.73 -12.19
N LEU A 120 -17.96 -1.16 -13.34
CA LEU A 120 -18.39 -0.63 -14.63
C LEU A 120 -19.87 -0.96 -14.91
N LYS A 121 -20.33 -2.17 -14.59
CA LYS A 121 -21.76 -2.54 -14.71
C LYS A 121 -22.69 -1.71 -13.83
N SER A 122 -22.19 -1.17 -12.71
CA SER A 122 -22.97 -0.28 -11.84
C SER A 122 -23.17 1.14 -12.41
N GLY A 123 -22.64 1.41 -13.61
CA GLY A 123 -22.79 2.68 -14.31
C GLY A 123 -21.67 3.69 -14.04
N LEU A 124 -20.64 3.30 -13.28
CA LEU A 124 -19.42 4.10 -13.10
C LEU A 124 -18.56 4.02 -14.37
N SER A 125 -18.06 5.16 -14.83
CA SER A 125 -17.02 5.19 -15.87
C SER A 125 -15.63 4.86 -15.30
N ALA A 126 -14.69 4.54 -16.17
CA ALA A 126 -13.28 4.37 -15.81
C ALA A 126 -12.70 5.63 -15.15
N GLU A 127 -13.16 6.81 -15.58
CA GLU A 127 -12.79 8.08 -14.96
C GLU A 127 -13.38 8.22 -13.55
N ASP A 128 -14.62 7.80 -13.32
CA ASP A 128 -15.20 7.81 -11.98
C ASP A 128 -14.40 6.92 -11.04
N ILE A 129 -13.99 5.74 -11.51
CA ILE A 129 -13.11 4.83 -10.76
C ILE A 129 -11.74 5.48 -10.52
N GLU A 130 -11.19 6.18 -11.52
CA GLU A 130 -9.91 6.89 -11.40
C GLU A 130 -9.97 8.02 -10.36
N TYR A 131 -11.03 8.84 -10.38
CA TYR A 131 -11.09 10.06 -9.58
C TYR A 131 -11.71 9.89 -8.19
N GLN A 132 -12.61 8.90 -8.01
CA GLN A 132 -13.27 8.66 -6.72
C GLN A 132 -12.44 7.78 -5.78
N ILE A 133 -11.50 7.00 -6.32
CA ILE A 133 -10.65 6.11 -5.55
C ILE A 133 -9.23 6.68 -5.61
N GLU A 134 -8.55 6.83 -4.47
CA GLU A 134 -7.16 7.32 -4.40
C GLU A 134 -6.12 6.42 -5.14
N LEU A 135 -6.58 5.48 -5.97
CA LEU A 135 -5.80 4.54 -6.78
C LEU A 135 -4.71 5.22 -7.63
N PRO A 136 -4.95 6.35 -8.32
CA PRO A 136 -3.90 7.01 -9.11
C PRO A 136 -2.75 7.49 -8.23
N ILE A 137 -3.06 8.06 -7.06
CA ILE A 137 -2.05 8.53 -6.11
C ILE A 137 -1.22 7.35 -5.62
N TYR A 138 -1.87 6.24 -5.29
CA TYR A 138 -1.18 5.06 -4.81
C TYR A 138 -0.38 4.32 -5.88
N ALA A 139 -0.86 4.31 -7.13
CA ALA A 139 -0.15 3.76 -8.28
C ALA A 139 1.13 4.56 -8.56
N ILE A 140 1.02 5.88 -8.68
CA ILE A 140 2.15 6.78 -8.96
C ILE A 140 3.17 6.79 -7.81
N ALA A 141 2.68 6.83 -6.57
CA ALA A 141 3.54 6.82 -5.39
C ALA A 141 4.14 5.43 -5.11
N ALA A 142 3.67 4.38 -5.80
CA ALA A 142 3.95 3.00 -5.46
C ALA A 142 3.83 2.82 -3.94
N TYR A 143 2.64 3.07 -3.39
CA TYR A 143 2.42 3.06 -1.94
C TYR A 143 1.22 2.18 -1.56
N GLY A 144 1.38 1.34 -0.53
CA GLY A 144 0.36 0.39 -0.06
C GLY A 144 0.68 -1.06 -0.39
N TYR A 145 0.04 -2.01 0.30
CA TYR A 145 0.27 -3.44 0.11
C TYR A 145 -0.07 -3.87 -1.32
N GLU A 146 -1.18 -3.38 -1.85
CA GLU A 146 -1.68 -3.73 -3.18
C GLU A 146 -1.17 -2.82 -4.31
N ALA A 147 -0.12 -2.01 -4.08
CA ALA A 147 0.30 -1.04 -5.09
C ALA A 147 0.84 -1.64 -6.40
N HIS A 148 1.12 -2.94 -6.42
CA HIS A 148 1.44 -3.67 -7.63
C HIS A 148 0.22 -3.93 -8.52
N PHE A 149 -1.01 -3.82 -7.99
CA PHE A 149 -2.24 -3.96 -8.77
C PHE A 149 -2.81 -2.63 -9.27
N TYR A 150 -2.45 -1.49 -8.69
CA TYR A 150 -3.18 -0.24 -8.98
C TYR A 150 -3.06 0.24 -10.44
N ALA A 151 -1.86 0.27 -11.02
CA ALA A 151 -1.68 0.63 -12.44
C ALA A 151 -2.32 -0.43 -13.38
N PRO A 152 -2.13 -1.75 -13.17
CA PRO A 152 -2.87 -2.79 -13.89
C PRO A 152 -4.39 -2.64 -13.84
N ILE A 153 -4.95 -2.34 -12.66
CA ILE A 153 -6.39 -2.11 -12.46
C ILE A 153 -6.85 -0.94 -13.35
N MET A 154 -6.15 0.19 -13.32
CA MET A 154 -6.52 1.34 -14.14
C MET A 154 -6.44 1.05 -15.63
N ALA A 155 -5.34 0.44 -16.09
CA ALA A 155 -5.16 0.05 -17.48
C ALA A 155 -6.30 -0.87 -17.98
N THR A 156 -6.66 -1.85 -17.15
CA THR A 156 -7.73 -2.81 -17.47
C THR A 156 -9.11 -2.17 -17.46
N THR A 157 -9.36 -1.24 -16.54
CA THR A 157 -10.62 -0.50 -16.46
C THR A 157 -10.87 0.28 -17.74
N TYR A 158 -9.88 1.04 -18.21
CA TYR A 158 -9.94 1.72 -19.51
C TYR A 158 -10.00 0.76 -20.70
N ALA A 159 -9.35 -0.41 -20.62
CA ALA A 159 -9.42 -1.41 -21.69
C ALA A 159 -10.81 -2.06 -21.81
N ILE A 160 -11.55 -2.21 -20.72
CA ILE A 160 -12.93 -2.72 -20.72
C ILE A 160 -13.88 -1.66 -21.29
N GLU A 161 -13.83 -0.43 -20.76
CA GLU A 161 -14.69 0.64 -21.26
C GLU A 161 -14.40 0.98 -22.73
N GLY A 162 -13.12 0.99 -23.13
CA GLY A 162 -12.72 1.15 -24.52
C GLY A 162 -13.28 0.06 -25.44
N ALA A 163 -13.37 -1.20 -24.97
CA ALA A 163 -13.97 -2.27 -25.75
C ALA A 163 -15.48 -2.04 -25.97
N GLU A 164 -16.18 -1.50 -24.97
CA GLU A 164 -17.59 -1.13 -25.11
C GLU A 164 -17.79 0.04 -26.08
N ALA A 165 -16.92 1.07 -26.01
CA ALA A 165 -16.92 2.18 -26.96
C ALA A 165 -16.65 1.70 -28.40
N PHE A 166 -15.70 0.77 -28.58
CA PHE A 166 -15.42 0.14 -29.87
C PHE A 166 -16.64 -0.59 -30.45
N ALA A 167 -17.39 -1.32 -29.60
CA ALA A 167 -18.61 -2.02 -30.01
C ALA A 167 -19.73 -1.06 -30.43
N LYS A 168 -19.82 0.11 -29.76
CA LYS A 168 -20.80 1.17 -30.06
C LYS A 168 -20.37 2.11 -31.18
N ASN A 169 -19.18 1.90 -31.76
CA ASN A 169 -18.56 2.78 -32.77
C ASN A 169 -18.35 4.23 -32.27
N ASP A 170 -18.16 4.42 -30.96
CA ASP A 170 -17.80 5.71 -30.37
C ASP A 170 -16.28 5.88 -30.41
N LEU A 171 -15.78 6.42 -31.53
CA LEU A 171 -14.35 6.58 -31.77
C LEU A 171 -13.68 7.59 -30.84
N TYR A 172 -14.41 8.60 -30.36
CA TYR A 172 -13.87 9.59 -29.43
C TYR A 172 -13.68 8.97 -28.04
N ARG A 173 -14.68 8.25 -27.53
CA ARG A 173 -14.54 7.56 -26.24
C ARG A 173 -13.51 6.45 -26.31
N LEU A 174 -13.46 5.72 -27.42
CA LEU A 174 -12.44 4.70 -27.65
C LEU A 174 -11.03 5.31 -27.65
N SER A 175 -10.80 6.39 -28.39
CA SER A 175 -9.50 7.08 -28.43
C SER A 175 -9.07 7.52 -27.03
N HIS A 176 -9.99 8.13 -26.29
CA HIS A 176 -9.71 8.54 -24.91
C HIS A 176 -9.34 7.35 -24.01
N CYS A 177 -10.09 6.25 -24.08
CA CYS A 177 -9.81 5.05 -23.29
C CYS A 177 -8.47 4.42 -23.66
N VAL A 178 -8.11 4.43 -24.94
CA VAL A 178 -6.82 3.94 -25.41
C VAL A 178 -5.68 4.80 -24.87
N ASP A 179 -5.77 6.13 -24.96
CA ASP A 179 -4.73 7.03 -24.46
C ASP A 179 -4.48 6.82 -22.96
N ARG A 180 -5.56 6.78 -22.17
CA ARG A 180 -5.48 6.55 -20.72
C ARG A 180 -5.00 5.13 -20.39
N GLY A 181 -5.48 4.11 -21.09
CA GLY A 181 -5.06 2.73 -20.89
C GLY A 181 -3.59 2.50 -21.24
N LEU A 182 -3.08 3.15 -22.29
CA LEU A 182 -1.66 3.13 -22.67
C LEU A 182 -0.78 3.80 -21.61
N HIS A 183 -1.24 4.93 -21.04
CA HIS A 183 -0.55 5.58 -19.93
C HIS A 183 -0.39 4.63 -18.73
N TRP A 184 -1.50 4.03 -18.28
CA TRP A 184 -1.49 3.14 -17.10
C TRP A 184 -0.81 1.79 -17.34
N SER A 185 -0.74 1.33 -18.58
CA SER A 185 -0.01 0.11 -18.99
C SER A 185 1.42 0.36 -19.44
N ASN A 186 1.95 1.58 -19.26
CA ASN A 186 3.36 1.84 -19.47
C ASN A 186 4.18 1.03 -18.46
N PRO A 187 5.22 0.27 -18.88
CA PRO A 187 6.11 -0.45 -17.98
C PRO A 187 6.63 0.36 -16.79
N ASP A 188 6.87 1.67 -16.97
CA ASP A 188 7.34 2.58 -15.91
C ASP A 188 6.31 2.79 -14.79
N MET A 189 5.03 2.52 -15.06
CA MET A 189 3.93 2.61 -14.09
C MET A 189 3.75 1.32 -13.30
N PHE A 190 4.34 0.21 -13.74
CA PHE A 190 4.27 -1.06 -13.03
C PHE A 190 5.34 -1.14 -11.95
N VAL A 191 4.98 -1.73 -10.81
CA VAL A 191 5.94 -1.93 -9.73
C VAL A 191 6.88 -3.08 -10.12
N PRO A 192 8.21 -2.84 -10.22
CA PRO A 192 9.16 -3.91 -10.50
C PRO A 192 9.26 -4.86 -9.31
N ASN A 193 9.35 -6.18 -9.58
CA ASN A 193 9.53 -7.24 -8.58
C ASN A 193 8.64 -7.09 -7.32
N PRO A 194 7.30 -7.16 -7.47
CA PRO A 194 6.35 -6.94 -6.39
C PRO A 194 6.52 -7.92 -5.21
N LYS A 195 7.07 -9.12 -5.47
CA LYS A 195 7.36 -10.15 -4.45
C LYS A 195 8.40 -9.70 -3.41
N ASP A 196 9.38 -8.89 -3.82
CA ASP A 196 10.52 -8.50 -2.97
C ASP A 196 10.29 -7.16 -2.25
N ARG A 197 9.16 -6.51 -2.49
CA ARG A 197 8.90 -5.14 -2.01
C ARG A 197 8.77 -5.04 -0.48
N PHE A 198 8.36 -6.11 0.17
CA PHE A 198 8.16 -6.14 1.62
C PHE A 198 9.09 -7.13 2.33
N THR A 199 9.95 -7.88 1.63
CA THR A 199 10.87 -8.84 2.27
C THR A 199 11.89 -8.12 3.16
N GLU A 200 12.49 -7.02 2.70
CA GLU A 200 13.41 -6.22 3.54
C GLU A 200 12.68 -5.62 4.75
N ARG A 201 11.50 -5.02 4.54
CA ARG A 201 10.75 -4.36 5.62
C ARG A 201 10.16 -5.35 6.63
N ALA A 202 9.73 -6.52 6.18
CA ALA A 202 9.26 -7.61 7.04
C ALA A 202 10.44 -8.22 7.83
N SER A 203 11.62 -8.33 7.20
CA SER A 203 12.86 -8.75 7.86
C SER A 203 13.29 -7.75 8.93
N GLU A 204 13.29 -6.44 8.64
CA GLU A 204 13.61 -5.40 9.62
C GLU A 204 12.59 -5.34 10.78
N GLY A 205 11.30 -5.46 10.49
CA GLY A 205 10.25 -5.51 11.51
C GLY A 205 10.34 -6.76 12.39
N GLY A 206 10.64 -7.91 11.78
CA GLY A 206 10.85 -9.19 12.46
C GLY A 206 12.11 -9.17 13.35
N ASN A 207 13.23 -8.70 12.82
CA ASN A 207 14.50 -8.57 13.54
C ASN A 207 14.40 -7.56 14.69
N GLY A 208 13.72 -6.44 14.48
CA GLY A 208 13.46 -5.46 15.54
C GLY A 208 12.57 -6.00 16.65
N LYS A 209 11.57 -6.82 16.31
CA LYS A 209 10.71 -7.50 17.29
C LYS A 209 11.47 -8.60 18.05
N ALA A 210 12.28 -9.40 17.35
CA ALA A 210 13.12 -10.43 17.95
C ALA A 210 14.13 -9.83 18.94
N ARG A 211 14.84 -8.75 18.56
CA ARG A 211 15.78 -8.06 19.46
C ARG A 211 15.13 -7.50 20.73
N ARG A 212 13.93 -6.92 20.62
CA ARG A 212 13.19 -6.45 21.81
C ARG A 212 12.75 -7.60 22.71
N TYR A 213 12.41 -8.75 22.14
CA TYR A 213 12.04 -9.94 22.92
C TYR A 213 13.22 -10.58 23.65
N GLU A 214 14.45 -10.43 23.15
CA GLU A 214 15.62 -10.94 23.86
C GLU A 214 15.84 -10.28 25.23
N LEU A 215 15.62 -8.96 25.34
CA LEU A 215 15.77 -8.24 26.61
C LEU A 215 14.80 -8.73 27.70
N ILE A 216 13.55 -8.97 27.33
CA ILE A 216 12.55 -9.50 28.27
C ILE A 216 12.74 -10.99 28.55
N LYS A 217 13.26 -11.77 27.60
CA LYS A 217 13.65 -13.16 27.83
C LYS A 217 14.74 -13.27 28.90
N ASP A 218 15.73 -12.39 28.88
CA ASP A 218 16.79 -12.39 29.89
C ASP A 218 16.22 -12.09 31.29
N ASN A 219 15.33 -11.10 31.39
CA ASN A 219 14.63 -10.79 32.65
C ASN A 219 13.75 -11.96 33.12
N VAL A 220 13.02 -12.62 32.22
CA VAL A 220 12.21 -13.80 32.55
C VAL A 220 13.09 -14.95 33.06
N ALA A 221 14.24 -15.20 32.43
CA ALA A 221 15.18 -16.22 32.88
C ALA A 221 15.74 -15.89 34.28
N GLU A 222 16.09 -14.63 34.51
CA GLU A 222 16.56 -14.16 35.82
C GLU A 222 15.49 -14.32 36.91
N LEU A 223 14.25 -13.88 36.63
CA LEU A 223 13.14 -13.99 37.57
C LEU A 223 12.79 -15.45 37.87
N LEU A 224 12.83 -16.33 36.87
CA LEU A 224 12.60 -17.77 37.05
C LEU A 224 13.61 -18.40 38.02
N MET A 225 14.87 -17.96 37.98
CA MET A 225 15.90 -18.40 38.92
C MET A 225 15.75 -17.76 40.29
N LYS A 226 15.57 -16.43 40.35
CA LYS A 226 15.53 -15.65 41.58
C LYS A 226 14.30 -15.97 42.45
N ARG A 227 13.17 -16.26 41.81
CA ARG A 227 11.91 -16.58 42.50
C ARG A 227 11.69 -18.08 42.67
N ALA A 228 12.61 -18.92 42.21
CA ALA A 228 12.51 -20.37 42.35
C ALA A 228 12.43 -20.77 43.83
N PRO A 229 11.39 -21.53 44.24
CA PRO A 229 11.37 -22.10 45.58
C PRO A 229 12.52 -23.09 45.78
N VAL A 230 13.00 -23.24 47.03
CA VAL A 230 14.10 -24.15 47.38
C VAL A 230 13.81 -25.60 47.00
N GLU A 231 12.53 -26.01 47.03
CA GLU A 231 12.07 -27.35 46.63
C GLU A 231 11.75 -27.46 45.13
N GLY A 232 11.72 -26.33 44.41
CA GLY A 232 11.23 -26.23 43.03
C GLY A 232 9.79 -25.72 42.95
N TRP A 233 9.36 -25.44 41.73
CA TRP A 233 8.02 -24.95 41.41
C TRP A 233 6.98 -26.07 41.49
N ALA A 234 5.77 -25.77 41.96
CA ALA A 234 4.69 -26.76 42.00
C ALA A 234 4.27 -27.25 40.60
N SER A 235 4.37 -26.39 39.59
CA SER A 235 4.15 -26.73 38.18
C SER A 235 4.74 -25.65 37.28
N THR A 236 4.91 -25.95 35.99
CA THR A 236 5.31 -24.95 34.98
C THR A 236 4.31 -23.81 34.90
N SER A 237 3.01 -24.11 35.02
CA SER A 237 1.95 -23.08 35.03
C SER A 237 2.03 -22.17 36.26
N ALA A 238 2.38 -22.72 37.43
CA ALA A 238 2.60 -21.93 38.64
C ALA A 238 3.81 -21.00 38.48
N ALA A 239 4.91 -21.51 37.92
CA ALA A 239 6.08 -20.69 37.61
C ALA A 239 5.73 -19.55 36.65
N ILE A 240 5.08 -19.86 35.51
CA ILE A 240 4.65 -18.85 34.54
C ILE A 240 3.77 -17.79 35.20
N LYS A 241 2.78 -18.20 36.00
CA LYS A 241 1.87 -17.25 36.66
C LYS A 241 2.63 -16.30 37.59
N THR A 242 3.50 -16.82 38.45
CA THR A 242 4.29 -15.99 39.38
C THR A 242 5.18 -14.99 38.66
N ILE A 243 5.78 -15.38 37.52
CA ILE A 243 6.64 -14.49 36.74
C ILE A 243 5.81 -13.45 35.98
N VAL A 244 4.64 -13.81 35.47
CA VAL A 244 3.70 -12.88 34.84
C VAL A 244 3.24 -11.82 35.85
N ASP A 245 2.82 -12.24 37.05
CA ASP A 245 2.37 -11.33 38.11
C ASP A 245 3.50 -10.36 38.49
N GLU A 246 4.74 -10.85 38.68
CA GLU A 246 5.91 -10.01 38.95
C GLU A 246 6.21 -9.02 37.82
N LEU A 247 6.16 -9.47 36.55
CA LEU A 247 6.42 -8.61 35.41
C LEU A 247 5.37 -7.52 35.24
N ILE A 248 4.10 -7.80 35.58
CA ILE A 248 3.02 -6.84 35.54
C ILE A 248 3.11 -5.88 36.72
N ASP A 249 3.37 -6.36 37.93
CA ASP A 249 3.31 -5.53 39.13
C ASP A 249 4.57 -4.66 39.30
N CYS A 250 5.74 -5.17 38.92
CA CYS A 250 7.03 -4.52 39.16
C CYS A 250 7.73 -4.03 37.89
N HIS A 251 7.38 -4.55 36.71
CA HIS A 251 8.10 -4.28 35.46
C HIS A 251 7.20 -3.90 34.27
N PHE A 252 5.98 -3.42 34.53
CA PHE A 252 4.97 -3.14 33.50
C PHE A 252 5.49 -2.31 32.33
N SER A 253 6.11 -1.17 32.62
CA SER A 253 6.64 -0.25 31.59
C SER A 253 7.70 -0.93 30.72
N PHE A 254 8.53 -1.79 31.31
CA PHE A 254 9.56 -2.54 30.58
C PHE A 254 8.95 -3.61 29.66
N VAL A 255 7.87 -4.27 30.09
CA VAL A 255 7.11 -5.22 29.26
C VAL A 255 6.52 -4.52 28.04
N GLU A 256 5.91 -3.35 28.22
CA GLU A 256 5.33 -2.56 27.13
C GLU A 256 6.41 -2.06 26.16
N GLU A 257 7.55 -1.59 26.67
CA GLU A 257 8.71 -1.16 25.85
C GLU A 257 9.29 -2.30 25.00
N CYS A 258 9.25 -3.53 25.52
CA CYS A 258 9.64 -4.73 24.78
C CYS A 258 8.59 -5.16 23.73
N GLY A 259 7.42 -4.54 23.70
CA GLY A 259 6.36 -4.80 22.71
C GLY A 259 5.58 -6.09 22.97
N LEU A 260 5.47 -6.50 24.23
CA LEU A 260 4.53 -7.52 24.69
C LEU A 260 3.35 -6.88 25.40
N THR A 261 2.19 -7.52 25.32
CA THR A 261 1.02 -7.12 26.10
C THR A 261 0.81 -8.11 27.25
N PRO A 262 0.21 -7.69 28.38
CA PRO A 262 -0.01 -8.55 29.54
C PRO A 262 -0.73 -9.86 29.20
N GLU A 263 -1.67 -9.83 28.26
CA GLU A 263 -2.45 -11.00 27.85
C GLU A 263 -1.62 -12.03 27.09
N ASN A 264 -0.55 -11.59 26.42
CA ASN A 264 0.32 -12.46 25.63
C ASN A 264 1.48 -13.04 26.45
N LEU A 265 1.82 -12.44 27.60
CA LEU A 265 2.94 -12.87 28.45
C LEU A 265 2.88 -14.36 28.86
N PRO A 266 1.76 -14.90 29.38
CA PRO A 266 1.72 -16.29 29.83
C PRO A 266 2.03 -17.27 28.70
N ARG A 267 1.47 -17.00 27.52
CA ARG A 267 1.69 -17.82 26.32
C ARG A 267 3.14 -17.71 25.84
N SER A 268 3.67 -16.51 25.72
CA SER A 268 5.04 -16.29 25.23
C SER A 268 6.09 -16.91 26.14
N ILE A 269 5.94 -16.77 27.47
CA ILE A 269 6.86 -17.38 28.44
C ILE A 269 6.78 -18.91 28.36
N GLY A 270 5.57 -19.48 28.25
CA GLY A 270 5.40 -20.92 28.07
C GLY A 270 6.08 -21.45 26.80
N GLU A 271 5.91 -20.75 25.68
CA GLU A 271 6.59 -21.09 24.42
C GLU A 271 8.12 -21.02 24.55
N TRP A 272 8.66 -20.01 25.24
CA TRP A 272 10.11 -19.89 25.43
C TRP A 272 10.69 -20.98 26.32
N ILE A 273 10.01 -21.31 27.42
CA ILE A 273 10.37 -22.42 28.29
C ILE A 273 10.40 -23.74 27.51
N GLN A 274 9.40 -23.97 26.65
CA GLN A 274 9.31 -25.18 25.84
C GLN A 274 10.43 -25.26 24.79
N VAL A 275 10.74 -24.13 24.15
CA VAL A 275 11.75 -24.06 23.07
C VAL A 275 13.18 -24.14 23.62
N ASP A 276 13.47 -23.50 24.75
CA ASP A 276 14.80 -23.46 25.35
C ASP A 276 14.77 -23.64 26.88
N PRO A 277 14.47 -24.85 27.37
CA PRO A 277 14.35 -25.12 28.80
C PRO A 277 15.66 -24.93 29.57
N LYS A 278 16.82 -24.90 28.88
CA LYS A 278 18.12 -24.63 29.51
C LYS A 278 18.28 -23.15 29.84
N ARG A 279 17.84 -22.26 28.95
CA ARG A 279 17.84 -20.81 29.19
C ARG A 279 16.77 -20.40 30.21
N PHE A 280 15.66 -21.11 30.27
CA PHE A 280 14.56 -20.83 31.20
C PHE A 280 14.41 -21.96 32.24
N PRO A 281 15.37 -22.08 33.18
CA PRO A 281 15.36 -23.15 34.17
C PRO A 281 14.17 -22.98 35.12
N HIS A 282 13.30 -23.98 35.18
CA HIS A 282 12.12 -23.98 36.06
C HIS A 282 11.92 -25.38 36.66
N ARG A 283 12.81 -25.76 37.58
CA ARG A 283 12.79 -27.07 38.24
C ARG A 283 11.44 -27.31 38.93
N ILE A 284 10.74 -28.37 38.57
CA ILE A 284 9.47 -28.76 39.20
C ILE A 284 9.75 -29.58 40.45
N LYS A 285 9.00 -29.32 41.53
CA LYS A 285 9.04 -30.10 42.76
C LYS A 285 8.55 -31.53 42.45
N PHE A 286 9.33 -32.52 42.86
CA PHE A 286 8.90 -33.91 42.83
C PHE A 286 8.34 -34.27 44.19
N ASP A 287 7.06 -34.60 44.26
CA ASP A 287 6.48 -35.21 45.45
C ASP A 287 6.95 -36.68 45.47
N ILE A 288 7.82 -37.00 46.43
CA ILE A 288 8.19 -38.39 46.78
C ILE A 288 7.31 -38.82 47.95
#